data_AF-A0A970DBR0-F1
#
_entry.id   AF-A0A970DBR0-F1
#
_cell.length_a   1.000
_cell.length_b   1.000
_cell.length_c   1.000
_cell.angle_alpha   90.00
_cell.angle_beta   90.00
_cell.angle_gamma   90.00
#
_symmetry.space_group_name_H-M   'P 1'
#
loop_
_entity.id
_entity.type
_entity.pdbx_description
1 polymer ?
#
loop_
_entity_poly.entity_id
_entity_poly.type
_entity_poly.pdbx_seq_one_letter_code
_entity_poly.pdbx_strand_id
1 'polypeptide(L)'
;MKNELSEARQRFSQALQATQTYRHYRQLADRLERDPVAIKLLQDLIRFKQITPTEAEQVELDQELQRTGLVLEFLEAERLMIDEYNRLAEEYLGRPAIRCGSGCHGGCSSGCGACK
;
A
#
# COMPACT_ATOMS: atom_id res chain seq x y z
N MET A 1 32.82 -12.31 -4.89
CA MET A 1 31.62 -12.43 -5.75
C MET A 1 30.55 -11.53 -5.16
N LYS A 2 30.15 -10.47 -5.85
CA LYS A 2 29.02 -9.64 -5.42
C LYS A 2 27.75 -10.41 -5.80
N ASN A 3 26.91 -10.68 -4.81
CA ASN A 3 25.73 -11.54 -4.91
C ASN A 3 24.77 -11.06 -6.02
N GLU A 4 24.41 -11.95 -6.96
CA GLU A 4 23.37 -11.69 -7.97
C GLU A 4 22.04 -11.24 -7.34
N LEU A 5 21.74 -11.76 -6.14
CA LEU A 5 20.59 -11.33 -5.33
C LEU A 5 20.67 -9.84 -4.92
N SER A 6 21.88 -9.32 -4.71
CA SER A 6 22.09 -7.90 -4.41
C SER A 6 21.82 -7.04 -5.64
N GLU A 7 22.19 -7.51 -6.83
CA GLU A 7 21.97 -6.80 -8.08
C GLU A 7 20.48 -6.79 -8.47
N ALA A 8 19.78 -7.91 -8.31
CA ALA A 8 18.34 -8.00 -8.54
C ALA A 8 17.55 -7.05 -7.63
N ARG A 9 17.91 -6.97 -6.34
CA ARG A 9 17.31 -6.01 -5.40
C ARG A 9 17.60 -4.56 -5.77
N GLN A 10 18.82 -4.28 -6.22
CA GLN A 10 19.19 -2.93 -6.65
C GLN A 10 18.39 -2.51 -7.89
N ARG A 11 18.27 -3.38 -8.89
CA ARG A 11 17.48 -3.12 -10.11
C ARG A 11 16.01 -2.95 -9.79
N PHE A 12 15.45 -3.80 -8.92
CA PHE A 12 14.09 -3.67 -8.41
C PHE A 12 13.84 -2.29 -7.78
N SER A 13 14.71 -1.85 -6.87
CA SER A 13 14.57 -0.56 -6.18
C SER A 13 14.63 0.62 -7.17
N GLN A 14 15.58 0.57 -8.12
CA GLN A 14 15.71 1.60 -9.16
C GLN A 14 14.48 1.63 -10.08
N ALA A 15 13.98 0.47 -10.50
CA ALA A 15 12.79 0.36 -11.33
C ALA A 15 11.57 0.96 -10.63
N LEU A 16 11.34 0.59 -9.36
CA LEU A 16 10.24 1.12 -8.56
C LEU A 16 10.30 2.64 -8.44
N GLN A 17 11.46 3.19 -8.07
CA GLN A 17 11.65 4.64 -7.92
C GLN A 17 11.47 5.40 -9.24
N ALA A 18 11.74 4.76 -10.38
CA ALA A 18 11.55 5.35 -11.69
C ALA A 18 10.07 5.41 -12.13
N THR A 19 9.17 4.65 -11.51
CA THR A 19 7.75 4.63 -11.90
C THR A 19 7.05 5.97 -11.64
N GLN A 20 6.04 6.29 -12.46
CA GLN A 20 5.16 7.43 -12.19
C GLN A 20 4.35 7.21 -10.91
N THR A 21 3.92 5.96 -10.67
CA THR A 21 3.16 5.55 -9.48
C THR A 21 3.91 5.87 -8.19
N TYR A 22 5.19 5.49 -8.08
CA TYR A 22 6.02 5.81 -6.92
C TYR A 22 6.18 7.31 -6.72
N ARG A 23 6.44 8.06 -7.80
CA ARG A 23 6.58 9.52 -7.74
C ARG A 23 5.29 10.20 -7.28
N HIS A 24 4.15 9.78 -7.82
CA HIS A 24 2.84 10.31 -7.45
C HIS A 24 2.50 10.00 -5.99
N TYR A 25 2.70 8.74 -5.57
CA TYR A 25 2.54 8.33 -4.17
C TYR A 25 3.43 9.17 -3.23
N ARG A 26 4.71 9.35 -3.55
CA ARG A 26 5.63 10.18 -2.74
C ARG A 26 5.19 11.64 -2.67
N GLN A 27 4.70 12.22 -3.76
CA GLN A 27 4.17 13.59 -3.76
C GLN A 27 2.96 13.74 -2.83
N LEU A 28 2.05 12.77 -2.83
CA LEU A 28 0.88 12.78 -1.95
C LEU A 28 1.28 12.53 -0.49
N ALA A 29 2.23 11.62 -0.24
CA ALA A 29 2.79 11.39 1.08
C ALA A 29 3.41 12.67 1.67
N ASP A 30 4.25 13.36 0.89
CA ASP A 30 4.91 14.61 1.32
C ASP A 30 3.89 15.73 1.58
N ARG A 31 2.78 15.78 0.83
CA ARG A 31 1.66 16.73 1.07
C ARG A 31 0.92 16.38 2.35
N LEU A 32 0.64 15.11 2.55
CA LEU A 32 -0.08 14.61 3.71
C LEU A 32 0.71 14.83 5.01
N GLU A 33 2.02 14.61 4.99
CA GLU A 33 2.91 14.87 6.15
C GLU A 33 2.92 16.33 6.61
N ARG A 34 2.53 17.27 5.73
CA ARG A 34 2.47 18.71 6.03
C ARG A 34 1.07 19.17 6.42
N ASP A 35 0.08 18.30 6.32
CA ASP A 35 -1.32 18.59 6.64
C ASP A 35 -1.72 17.89 7.94
N PRO A 36 -1.74 18.61 9.08
CA PRO A 36 -2.06 18.00 10.38
C PRO A 36 -3.49 17.45 10.43
N VAL A 37 -4.41 17.98 9.62
CA VAL A 37 -5.79 17.46 9.53
C VAL A 37 -5.79 16.12 8.81
N ALA A 38 -5.07 16.02 7.69
CA ALA A 38 -4.94 14.77 6.94
C ALA A 38 -4.24 13.66 7.76
N ILE A 39 -3.22 14.01 8.55
CA ILE A 39 -2.55 13.08 9.46
C ILE A 39 -3.52 12.57 10.52
N LYS A 40 -4.27 13.47 11.17
CA LYS A 40 -5.27 13.09 12.17
C LYS A 40 -6.31 12.15 11.55
N LEU A 41 -6.80 12.47 10.36
CA LEU A 41 -7.76 11.63 9.63
C LEU A 41 -7.24 10.22 9.33
N LEU A 42 -5.97 10.09 8.94
CA LEU A 42 -5.35 8.77 8.76
C LEU A 42 -5.25 8.00 10.08
N GLN A 43 -4.92 8.67 11.18
CA GLN A 43 -4.86 8.04 12.50
C GLN A 43 -6.24 7.57 12.96
N ASP A 44 -7.27 8.40 12.75
CA ASP A 44 -8.66 8.06 13.04
C ASP A 44 -9.10 6.87 12.18
N LEU A 45 -8.79 6.85 10.88
CA LEU A 45 -9.03 5.68 10.02
C LEU A 45 -8.36 4.39 10.52
N ILE A 46 -7.10 4.48 10.98
CA ILE A 46 -6.37 3.33 11.53
C ILE A 46 -7.04 2.84 12.82
N ARG A 47 -7.43 3.77 13.70
CA ARG A 47 -8.14 3.45 14.94
C ARG A 47 -9.48 2.78 14.65
N PHE A 48 -10.24 3.29 13.69
CA PHE A 48 -11.55 2.75 13.31
C PHE A 48 -11.47 1.34 12.73
N LYS A 49 -10.34 0.94 12.13
CA LYS A 49 -10.11 -0.46 11.73
C LYS A 49 -9.93 -1.41 12.92
N GLN A 50 -9.64 -0.89 14.11
CA GLN A 50 -9.36 -1.68 15.32
C GLN A 50 -10.55 -1.74 16.29
N ILE A 51 -11.55 -0.87 16.11
CA ILE A 51 -12.73 -0.78 16.97
C ILE A 51 -14.00 -0.87 16.12
N THR A 52 -15.16 -1.08 16.75
CA THR A 52 -16.44 -0.85 16.09
C THR A 52 -16.85 0.60 16.37
N PRO A 53 -16.74 1.52 15.40
CA PRO A 53 -17.16 2.90 15.60
C PRO A 53 -18.67 2.98 15.77
N THR A 54 -19.13 3.99 16.50
CA THR A 54 -20.54 4.35 16.52
C THR A 54 -20.97 4.93 15.17
N GLU A 55 -22.27 4.90 14.89
CA GLU A 55 -22.83 5.48 13.66
C GLU A 55 -22.52 6.99 13.55
N ALA A 56 -22.54 7.72 14.67
CA ALA A 56 -22.18 9.13 14.72
C ALA A 56 -20.70 9.38 14.36
N GLU A 57 -19.79 8.59 14.93
CA GLU A 57 -18.35 8.65 14.64
C GLU A 57 -18.05 8.31 13.17
N GLN A 58 -18.79 7.36 12.59
CA GLN A 58 -18.63 6.99 11.19
C GLN A 58 -19.10 8.09 10.24
N VAL A 59 -20.22 8.75 10.53
CA VAL A 59 -20.71 9.89 9.75
C VAL A 59 -19.75 11.09 9.82
N GLU A 60 -19.18 11.38 11.00
CA GLU A 60 -18.20 12.45 11.17
C GLU A 60 -16.93 12.18 10.35
N LEU A 61 -16.42 10.95 10.41
CA LEU A 61 -15.25 10.53 9.63
C LEU A 61 -15.49 10.63 8.12
N ASP A 62 -16.66 10.18 7.64
CA ASP A 62 -17.02 10.27 6.22
C ASP A 62 -17.09 11.73 5.74
N GLN A 63 -17.62 12.63 6.57
CA GLN A 63 -17.66 14.06 6.26
C GLN A 63 -16.25 14.68 6.21
N GLU A 64 -15.38 14.35 7.17
CA GLU A 64 -14.01 14.87 7.17
C GLU A 64 -13.18 14.34 5.99
N LEU A 65 -13.38 13.08 5.60
CA LEU A 65 -12.75 12.49 4.40
C LEU A 65 -13.19 13.19 3.11
N GLN A 66 -14.49 13.48 2.97
CA GLN A 66 -15.01 14.21 1.82
C GLN A 66 -14.45 15.63 1.74
N ARG A 67 -14.21 16.30 2.88
CA ARG A 67 -13.67 17.67 2.91
C ARG A 67 -12.19 17.74 2.58
N THR A 68 -11.44 16.72 2.96
CA THR A 68 -9.97 16.81 2.93
C THR A 68 -9.38 16.30 1.62
N GLY A 69 -10.06 15.40 0.88
CA GLY A 69 -9.74 14.95 -0.50
C GLY A 69 -8.39 14.24 -0.66
N LEU A 70 -7.31 14.88 -0.22
CA LEU A 70 -5.93 14.43 -0.11
C LEU A 70 -5.79 13.05 0.56
N VAL A 71 -6.56 12.75 1.61
CA VAL A 71 -6.51 11.42 2.25
C VAL A 71 -7.02 10.35 1.30
N LEU A 72 -8.10 10.61 0.57
CA LEU A 72 -8.66 9.68 -0.42
C LEU A 72 -7.70 9.51 -1.61
N GLU A 73 -7.14 10.60 -2.12
CA GLU A 73 -6.11 10.57 -3.16
C GLU A 73 -4.89 9.76 -2.73
N PHE A 74 -4.43 9.95 -1.48
CA PHE A 74 -3.31 9.21 -0.92
C PHE A 74 -3.59 7.72 -0.79
N LEU A 75 -4.76 7.33 -0.27
CA LEU A 75 -5.14 5.92 -0.13
C LEU A 75 -5.26 5.21 -1.48
N GLU A 76 -5.77 5.90 -2.50
CA GLU A 76 -5.81 5.35 -3.86
C GLU A 76 -4.39 5.23 -4.45
N ALA A 77 -3.54 6.23 -4.25
CA ALA A 77 -2.14 6.16 -4.68
C ALA A 77 -1.36 5.06 -3.96
N GLU A 78 -1.64 4.81 -2.67
CA GLU A 78 -1.07 3.71 -1.89
C GLU A 78 -1.47 2.35 -2.48
N ARG A 79 -2.75 2.17 -2.81
CA ARG A 79 -3.26 0.96 -3.47
C ARG A 79 -2.53 0.70 -4.79
N LEU A 80 -2.43 1.71 -5.64
CA LEU A 80 -1.71 1.61 -6.91
C LEU A 80 -0.21 1.34 -6.71
N MET A 81 0.41 1.90 -5.67
CA MET A 81 1.81 1.64 -5.33
C MET A 81 2.02 0.17 -4.94
N ILE A 82 1.11 -0.41 -4.13
CA ILE A 82 1.18 -1.83 -3.74
C ILE A 82 1.09 -2.74 -4.97
N ASP A 83 0.19 -2.44 -5.90
CA ASP A 83 0.06 -3.20 -7.15
C ASP A 83 1.34 -3.10 -8.00
N GLU A 84 1.88 -1.89 -8.16
CA GLU A 84 3.13 -1.67 -8.92
C GLU A 84 4.34 -2.32 -8.26
N TYR A 85 4.41 -2.27 -6.93
CA TYR A 85 5.45 -2.93 -6.13
C TYR A 85 5.42 -4.44 -6.33
N ASN A 86 4.23 -5.06 -6.30
CA ASN A 86 4.07 -6.49 -6.52
C ASN A 86 4.43 -6.90 -7.94
N ARG A 87 4.00 -6.12 -8.94
CA ARG A 87 4.34 -6.34 -10.35
C ARG A 87 5.85 -6.34 -10.56
N LEU A 88 6.55 -5.34 -10.03
CA LEU A 88 8.01 -5.23 -10.13
C LEU A 88 8.73 -6.31 -9.30
N ALA A 89 8.19 -6.71 -8.15
CA ALA A 89 8.78 -7.78 -7.36
C ALA A 89 8.70 -9.12 -8.10
N GLU A 90 7.59 -9.40 -8.79
CA GLU A 90 7.46 -10.57 -9.65
C GLU A 90 8.45 -10.53 -10.81
N GLU A 91 8.59 -9.39 -11.49
CA GLU A 91 9.49 -9.20 -12.63
C GLU A 91 10.98 -9.36 -12.26
N TYR A 92 11.43 -8.74 -11.17
CA TYR A 92 12.86 -8.67 -10.83
C TYR A 92 13.30 -9.71 -9.78
N LEU A 93 12.37 -10.19 -8.95
CA LEU A 93 12.66 -11.11 -7.83
C LEU A 93 11.96 -12.47 -7.99
N GLY A 94 11.14 -12.65 -9.04
CA GLY A 94 10.46 -13.91 -9.37
C GLY A 94 9.26 -14.25 -8.50
N ARG A 95 8.77 -13.32 -7.67
CA ARG A 95 7.58 -13.51 -6.80
C ARG A 95 7.04 -12.16 -6.31
N PRO A 96 5.72 -12.06 -6.02
CA PRO A 96 5.17 -10.87 -5.36
C PRO A 96 5.77 -10.70 -3.96
N ALA A 97 5.91 -9.45 -3.53
CA ALA A 97 6.53 -9.13 -2.24
C ALA A 97 5.51 -8.90 -1.12
N ILE A 98 4.30 -8.43 -1.44
CA ILE A 98 3.15 -8.41 -0.54
C ILE A 98 2.19 -9.50 -1.00
N ARG A 99 1.94 -10.49 -0.14
CA ARG A 99 0.89 -11.48 -0.38
C ARG A 99 -0.41 -10.89 0.15
N CYS A 100 -1.26 -10.36 -0.73
CA CYS A 100 -2.63 -10.03 -0.35
C CYS A 100 -3.28 -11.35 0.09
N GLY A 101 -3.53 -11.49 1.39
CA GLY A 101 -4.09 -12.71 1.99
C GLY A 101 -5.54 -12.91 1.59
N SER A 102 -5.80 -13.28 0.34
CA SER A 102 -7.01 -13.98 -0.04
C SER A 102 -6.84 -15.43 0.40
N GLY A 103 -7.64 -15.87 1.36
CA GLY A 103 -7.65 -17.25 1.82
C GLY A 103 -7.63 -18.24 0.64
N CYS A 104 -6.80 -19.28 0.75
CA CYS A 104 -6.80 -20.43 -0.13
C CYS A 104 -8.17 -21.13 -0.04
N HIS A 105 -9.15 -20.69 -0.83
CA HIS A 105 -10.41 -21.40 -1.02
C HIS A 105 -10.47 -21.90 -2.48
N GLY A 106 -10.03 -23.14 -2.68
CA GLY A 106 -10.22 -23.88 -3.93
C GLY A 106 -8.94 -24.44 -4.54
N GLY A 107 -8.47 -25.58 -4.01
CA GLY A 107 -7.57 -26.49 -4.75
C GLY A 107 -6.08 -26.15 -4.75
N CYS A 108 -5.37 -26.61 -3.71
CA CYS A 108 -3.92 -26.76 -3.77
C CYS A 108 -3.59 -27.90 -4.75
N SER A 109 -3.00 -27.56 -5.90
CA SER A 109 -2.30 -28.53 -6.74
C SER A 109 -1.03 -27.84 -7.25
N SER A 110 0.10 -28.25 -6.67
CA SER A 110 1.45 -27.96 -7.16
C SER A 110 1.96 -26.52 -6.97
N GLY A 111 2.47 -26.19 -5.77
CA GLY A 111 3.57 -25.20 -5.68
C GLY A 111 3.37 -23.90 -4.88
N CYS A 112 2.58 -23.88 -3.81
CA CYS A 112 2.55 -22.70 -2.90
C CYS A 112 3.24 -22.99 -1.55
N GLY A 113 4.52 -22.63 -1.45
CA GLY A 113 5.31 -22.67 -0.22
C GLY A 113 5.03 -21.50 0.72
N ALA A 114 3.80 -21.35 1.20
CA ALA A 114 3.49 -20.60 2.43
C ALA A 114 2.01 -20.75 2.80
N CYS A 115 1.73 -21.81 3.56
CA CYS A 115 0.66 -21.86 4.56
C CYS A 115 1.34 -22.04 5.93
N LYS A 116 1.38 -20.97 6.72
CA LYS A 116 1.45 -21.00 8.18
C LYS A 116 0.37 -20.05 8.67
#